data_AF-A0A382S4V7-F1
#
_entry.id   AF-A0A382S4V7-F1
#
_cell.length_a   1.000
_cell.length_b   1.000
_cell.length_c   1.000
_cell.angle_alpha   90.00
_cell.angle_beta   90.00
_cell.angle_gamma   90.00
#
_symmetry.space_group_name_H-M   'P 1'
#
loop_
_entity.id
_entity.type
_entity.pdbx_description
1 polymer ?
#
loop_
_entity_poly.entity_id
_entity_poly.type
_entity_poly.pdbx_seq_one_letter_code
_entity_poly.pdbx_strand_id
1 'polypeptide(L)'
;FGDYFKSEACAFAWEFVTGHLGLDPERLWITVHVSDDEAEAIWRDEVGVPAERIQRLDEDNYWRMADTGPCGPCSEIFWDKGPEFGDDGGPAHGDDERFIEIWNLVFMQFEQHDDGSMTELPAPSIDTGLGLERILSVLGGVDSVWETDEFSRLLARIGELSGVPYGSANRTDVSQRILADHARSSTFLISDGVFPSNEDRGYVLRRIIRRAVRHAWLLGVEDPIMPELVDAVVEIMGPDYPELAGNHAFVRDVLDREERRFRETLRTGSVILDEALDGLNKGGELDGDVAFKLHDTYGFPLELTEEITAERGL
;
A
#
# COMPACT_ATOMS: atom_id res chain seq x y z
N PHE A 1 -23.81 4.68 -11.52
CA PHE A 1 -23.75 3.33 -12.13
C PHE A 1 -24.65 3.31 -13.35
N GLY A 2 -24.11 3.04 -14.54
CA GLY A 2 -24.85 3.09 -15.82
C GLY A 2 -25.41 4.48 -16.17
N ASP A 3 -24.64 5.54 -15.92
CA ASP A 3 -25.08 6.94 -16.03
C ASP A 3 -24.20 7.72 -17.02
N TYR A 4 -23.16 8.41 -16.53
CA TYR A 4 -22.12 9.00 -17.35
C TYR A 4 -21.01 8.00 -17.68
N PHE A 5 -20.13 8.35 -18.64
CA PHE A 5 -19.04 7.48 -19.05
C PHE A 5 -17.73 8.25 -19.27
N LYS A 6 -16.91 7.84 -20.26
CA LYS A 6 -15.52 8.32 -20.42
C LYS A 6 -15.39 9.85 -20.47
N SER A 7 -16.19 10.52 -21.31
CA SER A 7 -16.08 11.97 -21.53
C SER A 7 -16.25 12.74 -20.22
N GLU A 8 -17.35 12.49 -19.50
CA GLU A 8 -17.60 13.15 -18.22
C GLU A 8 -16.64 12.69 -17.13
N ALA A 9 -16.24 11.41 -17.09
CA ALA A 9 -15.28 10.91 -16.11
C ALA A 9 -13.92 11.61 -16.23
N CYS A 10 -13.38 11.74 -17.45
CA CYS A 10 -12.14 12.46 -17.70
C CYS A 10 -12.29 13.95 -17.36
N ALA A 11 -13.41 14.58 -17.74
CA ALA A 11 -13.67 15.99 -17.44
C ALA A 11 -13.74 16.26 -15.93
N PHE A 12 -14.46 15.43 -15.15
CA PHE A 12 -14.56 15.58 -13.70
C PHE A 12 -13.21 15.37 -13.01
N ALA A 13 -12.46 14.35 -13.41
CA ALA A 13 -11.13 14.10 -12.85
C ALA A 13 -10.19 15.29 -13.12
N TRP A 14 -10.20 15.80 -14.35
CA TRP A 14 -9.38 16.94 -14.74
C TRP A 14 -9.76 18.24 -14.01
N GLU A 15 -11.06 18.54 -13.93
CA GLU A 15 -11.59 19.70 -13.18
C GLU A 15 -11.18 19.62 -11.70
N PHE A 16 -11.25 18.43 -11.10
CA PHE A 16 -10.83 18.24 -9.72
C PHE A 16 -9.34 18.46 -9.52
N VAL A 17 -8.47 17.81 -10.30
CA VAL A 17 -7.01 17.93 -10.10
C VAL A 17 -6.48 19.32 -10.45
N THR A 18 -6.95 19.95 -11.52
CA THR A 18 -6.43 21.25 -11.97
C THR A 18 -7.17 22.44 -11.36
N GLY A 19 -8.49 22.33 -11.20
CA GLY A 19 -9.34 23.42 -10.73
C GLY A 19 -9.51 23.45 -9.21
N HIS A 20 -9.82 22.31 -8.60
CA HIS A 20 -10.09 22.24 -7.16
C HIS A 20 -8.82 22.03 -6.32
N LEU A 21 -7.94 21.14 -6.75
CA LEU A 21 -6.66 20.88 -6.09
C LEU A 21 -5.57 21.87 -6.53
N GLY A 22 -5.75 22.53 -7.67
CA GLY A 22 -4.81 23.54 -8.17
C GLY A 22 -3.48 22.97 -8.66
N LEU A 23 -3.46 21.69 -9.06
CA LEU A 23 -2.26 21.09 -9.64
C LEU A 23 -1.94 21.71 -11.00
N ASP A 24 -0.66 21.90 -11.27
CA ASP A 24 -0.16 22.46 -12.52
C ASP A 24 -0.44 21.49 -13.69
N PRO A 25 -1.28 21.87 -14.67
CA PRO A 25 -1.55 21.04 -15.85
C PRO A 25 -0.31 20.68 -16.66
N GLU A 26 0.75 21.49 -16.61
CA GLU A 26 2.00 21.22 -17.34
C GLU A 26 2.82 20.08 -16.74
N ARG A 27 2.49 19.63 -15.52
CA ARG A 27 3.13 18.50 -14.85
C ARG A 27 2.29 17.22 -14.88
N LEU A 28 1.08 17.28 -15.45
CA LEU A 28 0.18 16.14 -15.53
C LEU A 28 0.40 15.37 -16.82
N TRP A 29 0.45 14.05 -16.68
CA TRP A 29 0.55 13.09 -17.77
C TRP A 29 -0.64 12.15 -17.74
N ILE A 30 -1.04 11.66 -18.90
CA ILE A 30 -2.17 10.75 -19.04
C ILE A 30 -1.70 9.45 -19.70
N THR A 31 -2.16 8.32 -19.19
CA THR A 31 -2.05 7.04 -19.89
C THR A 31 -3.43 6.52 -20.28
N VAL A 32 -3.50 5.78 -21.38
CA VAL A 32 -4.72 5.11 -21.89
C VAL A 32 -4.34 3.75 -22.44
N HIS A 33 -5.30 2.82 -22.50
CA HIS A 33 -5.05 1.52 -23.09
C HIS A 33 -4.73 1.60 -24.59
N VAL A 34 -3.82 0.76 -25.10
CA VAL A 34 -3.40 0.74 -26.52
C VAL A 34 -4.55 0.54 -27.49
N SER A 35 -5.65 -0.09 -27.07
CA SER A 35 -6.85 -0.30 -27.87
C SER A 35 -7.94 0.77 -27.68
N ASP A 36 -7.76 1.72 -26.78
CA ASP A 36 -8.79 2.71 -26.42
C ASP A 36 -8.57 4.06 -27.11
N ASP A 37 -8.86 4.09 -28.41
CA ASP A 37 -8.79 5.30 -29.24
C ASP A 37 -9.75 6.41 -28.75
N GLU A 38 -10.86 6.02 -28.14
CA GLU A 38 -11.88 6.94 -27.63
C GLU A 38 -11.35 7.74 -26.44
N ALA A 39 -10.69 7.08 -25.48
CA ALA A 39 -10.11 7.76 -24.32
C ALA A 39 -9.01 8.76 -24.73
N GLU A 40 -8.13 8.39 -25.68
CA GLU A 40 -7.12 9.32 -26.19
C GLU A 40 -7.78 10.56 -26.82
N ALA A 41 -8.81 10.36 -27.65
CA ALA A 41 -9.51 11.46 -28.31
C ALA A 41 -10.17 12.40 -27.30
N ILE A 42 -10.81 11.86 -26.26
CA ILE A 42 -11.41 12.66 -25.18
C ILE A 42 -10.36 13.52 -24.49
N TRP A 43 -9.24 12.93 -24.06
CA TRP A 43 -8.18 13.68 -23.38
C TRP A 43 -7.57 14.78 -24.25
N ARG A 44 -7.33 14.48 -25.53
CA ARG A 44 -6.73 15.43 -26.47
C ARG A 44 -7.70 16.53 -26.90
N ASP A 45 -8.90 16.15 -27.33
CA ASP A 45 -9.80 17.03 -28.09
C ASP A 45 -10.85 17.70 -27.20
N GLU A 46 -11.30 17.03 -26.14
CA GLU A 46 -12.34 17.54 -25.23
C GLU A 46 -11.75 18.17 -23.97
N VAL A 47 -10.81 17.48 -23.32
CA VAL A 47 -10.13 18.00 -22.12
C VAL A 47 -9.00 18.97 -22.48
N GLY A 48 -8.31 18.74 -23.60
CA GLY A 48 -7.25 19.61 -24.11
C GLY A 48 -5.85 19.29 -23.59
N VAL A 49 -5.59 18.06 -23.17
CA VAL A 49 -4.24 17.61 -22.79
C VAL A 49 -3.37 17.53 -24.05
N PRO A 50 -2.15 18.10 -24.05
CA PRO A 50 -1.24 18.00 -25.19
C PRO A 50 -0.94 16.55 -25.56
N ALA A 51 -0.94 16.24 -26.85
CA ALA A 51 -0.80 14.87 -27.33
C ALA A 51 0.52 14.21 -26.90
N GLU A 52 1.58 14.99 -26.72
CA GLU A 52 2.88 14.52 -26.22
C GLU A 52 2.86 14.06 -24.76
N ARG A 53 1.82 14.41 -23.98
CA ARG A 53 1.61 13.98 -22.60
C ARG A 53 0.55 12.89 -22.45
N ILE A 54 0.05 12.35 -23.56
CA ILE A 54 -0.87 11.22 -23.58
C ILE A 54 -0.11 10.00 -24.12
N GLN A 55 0.00 8.94 -23.31
CA GLN A 55 0.74 7.73 -23.65
C GLN A 55 -0.17 6.51 -23.67
N ARG A 56 0.18 5.53 -24.50
CA ARG A 56 -0.55 4.28 -24.64
C ARG A 56 0.20 3.16 -23.94
N LEU A 57 -0.43 2.49 -22.97
CA LEU A 57 0.09 1.27 -22.34
C LEU A 57 -0.86 0.10 -22.59
N ASP A 58 -0.36 -1.11 -22.43
CA ASP A 58 -1.15 -2.35 -22.62
C ASP A 58 -1.71 -2.81 -21.27
N GLU A 59 -1.17 -3.87 -20.68
CA GLU A 59 -1.65 -4.46 -19.42
C GLU A 59 -1.84 -3.47 -18.27
N ASP A 60 -0.97 -2.46 -18.13
CA ASP A 60 -1.07 -1.45 -17.06
C ASP A 60 -2.35 -0.60 -17.17
N ASN A 61 -2.88 -0.43 -18.39
CA ASN A 61 -4.13 0.29 -18.63
C ASN A 61 -5.33 -0.65 -18.86
N TYR A 62 -5.26 -1.90 -18.40
CA TYR A 62 -6.40 -2.82 -18.43
C TYR A 62 -6.72 -3.32 -17.02
N TRP A 63 -7.76 -2.76 -16.42
CA TRP A 63 -8.12 -3.06 -15.05
C TRP A 63 -9.08 -4.26 -14.95
N ARG A 64 -8.84 -5.11 -13.95
CA ARG A 64 -9.68 -6.27 -13.60
C ARG A 64 -9.93 -6.29 -12.10
N MET A 65 -11.17 -6.58 -11.69
CA MET A 65 -11.50 -6.71 -10.27
C MET A 65 -10.77 -7.87 -9.59
N ALA A 66 -10.70 -9.01 -10.28
CA ALA A 66 -10.00 -10.23 -9.87
C ALA A 66 -9.84 -11.14 -11.12
N ASP A 67 -9.58 -12.44 -10.91
CA ASP A 67 -9.58 -13.45 -11.98
C ASP A 67 -10.90 -13.48 -12.76
N THR A 68 -12.00 -13.14 -12.09
CA THR A 68 -13.33 -12.92 -12.67
C THR A 68 -13.97 -11.66 -12.13
N GLY A 69 -14.99 -11.18 -12.82
CA GLY A 69 -15.73 -9.99 -12.45
C GLY A 69 -15.69 -8.89 -13.51
N PRO A 70 -16.23 -7.70 -13.17
CA PRO A 70 -16.15 -6.52 -14.02
C PRO A 70 -14.70 -6.12 -14.33
N CYS A 71 -14.47 -5.76 -15.59
CA CYS A 71 -13.18 -5.31 -16.10
C CYS A 71 -13.34 -4.34 -17.28
N GLY A 72 -12.24 -3.71 -17.70
CA GLY A 72 -12.22 -2.82 -18.85
C GLY A 72 -10.93 -2.02 -18.98
N PRO A 73 -10.78 -1.28 -20.08
CA PRO A 73 -9.67 -0.33 -20.21
C PRO A 73 -9.78 0.74 -19.13
N CYS A 74 -8.64 1.25 -18.70
CA CYS A 74 -8.58 2.39 -17.81
C CYS A 74 -7.67 3.49 -18.37
N SER A 75 -7.77 4.66 -17.76
CA SER A 75 -6.91 5.80 -18.04
C SER A 75 -6.42 6.37 -16.72
N GLU A 76 -5.12 6.62 -16.62
CA GLU A 76 -4.51 7.08 -15.38
C GLU A 76 -3.94 8.48 -15.55
N ILE A 77 -3.98 9.25 -14.47
CA ILE A 77 -3.38 10.57 -14.35
C ILE A 77 -2.12 10.44 -13.53
N PHE A 78 -0.99 10.93 -14.06
CA PHE A 78 0.30 10.91 -13.41
C PHE A 78 0.78 12.33 -13.11
N TRP A 79 1.54 12.46 -12.03
CA TRP A 79 2.23 13.68 -11.63
C TRP A 79 3.74 13.55 -11.88
N ASP A 80 4.31 14.46 -12.67
CA ASP A 80 5.75 14.59 -12.84
C ASP A 80 6.36 15.31 -11.63
N LYS A 81 7.06 14.58 -10.75
CA LYS A 81 7.74 15.13 -9.58
C LYS A 81 8.95 16.02 -9.91
N GLY A 82 9.53 15.88 -11.10
CA GLY A 82 10.64 16.69 -11.58
C GLY A 82 11.93 15.90 -11.87
N PRO A 83 12.90 16.49 -12.58
CA PRO A 83 14.11 15.82 -13.06
C PRO A 83 15.02 15.24 -11.97
N GLU A 84 14.90 15.70 -10.72
CA GLU A 84 15.65 15.17 -9.58
C GLU A 84 15.25 13.74 -9.19
N PHE A 85 14.08 13.26 -9.65
CA PHE A 85 13.56 11.93 -9.38
C PHE A 85 13.79 10.92 -10.51
N GLY A 86 14.55 11.28 -11.54
CA GLY A 86 14.95 10.36 -12.59
C GLY A 86 14.66 10.83 -14.02
N ASP A 87 14.82 9.90 -14.94
CA ASP A 87 14.77 10.19 -16.38
C ASP A 87 13.37 10.65 -16.82
N ASP A 88 13.36 11.54 -17.82
CA ASP A 88 12.13 12.01 -18.47
C ASP A 88 11.58 10.96 -19.45
N GLY A 89 10.40 11.20 -20.00
CA GLY A 89 9.78 10.34 -20.98
C GLY A 89 8.33 9.97 -20.66
N GLY A 90 7.75 10.55 -19.62
CA GLY A 90 6.41 10.22 -19.14
C GLY A 90 6.31 8.82 -18.52
N PRO A 91 5.12 8.43 -18.04
CA PRO A 91 4.90 7.15 -17.36
C PRO A 91 5.35 5.90 -18.14
N ALA A 92 5.35 5.94 -19.47
CA ALA A 92 5.71 4.79 -20.31
C ALA A 92 7.22 4.53 -20.43
N HIS A 93 8.05 5.57 -20.25
CA HIS A 93 9.47 5.53 -20.62
C HIS A 93 10.42 6.19 -19.63
N GLY A 94 9.88 7.00 -18.71
CA GLY A 94 10.64 7.68 -17.66
C GLY A 94 10.80 6.82 -16.41
N ASP A 95 11.29 7.45 -15.34
CA ASP A 95 11.47 6.80 -14.04
C ASP A 95 10.17 6.77 -13.22
N ASP A 96 9.85 5.62 -12.64
CA ASP A 96 8.66 5.41 -11.79
C ASP A 96 8.68 6.28 -10.52
N GLU A 97 9.87 6.67 -10.03
CA GLU A 97 10.00 7.59 -8.89
C GLU A 97 9.69 9.04 -9.28
N ARG A 98 9.78 9.37 -10.58
CA ARG A 98 9.47 10.70 -11.12
C ARG A 98 8.00 10.82 -11.51
N PHE A 99 7.47 9.87 -12.27
CA PHE A 99 6.08 9.88 -12.74
C PHE A 99 5.21 9.01 -11.82
N ILE A 100 4.60 9.63 -10.83
CA ILE A 100 3.73 8.90 -9.90
C ILE A 100 2.28 8.96 -10.36
N GLU A 101 1.64 7.81 -10.48
CA GLU A 101 0.19 7.70 -10.75
C GLU A 101 -0.57 8.36 -9.60
N ILE A 102 -1.48 9.31 -9.82
CA ILE A 102 -2.26 9.94 -8.75
C ILE A 102 -3.74 9.56 -8.80
N TRP A 103 -4.25 9.11 -9.93
CA TRP A 103 -5.66 8.73 -10.10
C TRP A 103 -5.82 7.75 -11.26
N ASN A 104 -6.56 6.67 -11.02
CA ASN A 104 -6.98 5.71 -12.06
C ASN A 104 -8.49 5.86 -12.36
N LEU A 105 -8.85 5.95 -13.65
CA LEU A 105 -10.21 6.02 -14.17
C LEU A 105 -10.51 4.73 -14.96
N VAL A 106 -11.26 3.81 -14.35
CA VAL A 106 -11.62 2.54 -14.97
C VAL A 106 -12.95 2.66 -15.71
N PHE A 107 -12.91 2.30 -16.99
CA PHE A 107 -14.09 2.27 -17.86
C PHE A 107 -14.61 0.82 -17.91
N MET A 108 -15.38 0.42 -16.90
CA MET A 108 -15.93 -0.92 -16.82
C MET A 108 -16.88 -1.17 -18.00
N GLN A 109 -16.50 -2.11 -18.86
CA GLN A 109 -17.21 -2.46 -20.10
C GLN A 109 -17.53 -3.94 -20.20
N PHE A 110 -16.74 -4.79 -19.55
CA PHE A 110 -16.81 -6.23 -19.70
C PHE A 110 -16.96 -6.93 -18.35
N GLU A 111 -17.49 -8.13 -18.40
CA GLU A 111 -17.47 -9.12 -17.32
C GLU A 111 -16.57 -10.27 -17.79
N GLN A 112 -15.55 -10.58 -17.01
CA GLN A 112 -14.68 -11.74 -17.23
C GLN A 112 -15.21 -12.94 -16.45
N HIS A 113 -15.40 -14.06 -17.17
CA HIS A 113 -15.89 -15.32 -16.63
C HIS A 113 -14.75 -16.28 -16.29
N ASP A 114 -15.04 -17.30 -15.47
CA ASP A 114 -14.06 -18.29 -14.99
C ASP A 114 -13.37 -19.06 -16.14
N ASP A 115 -14.05 -19.19 -17.29
CA ASP A 115 -13.53 -19.86 -18.48
C ASP A 115 -12.65 -18.95 -19.36
N GLY A 116 -12.39 -17.72 -18.91
CA GLY A 116 -11.62 -16.69 -19.61
C GLY A 116 -12.40 -15.96 -20.71
N SER A 117 -13.68 -16.29 -20.93
CA SER A 117 -14.53 -15.54 -21.85
C SER A 117 -14.91 -14.18 -21.28
N MET A 118 -15.22 -13.23 -22.17
CA MET A 118 -15.66 -11.88 -21.82
C MET A 118 -17.02 -11.58 -22.44
N THR A 119 -17.90 -10.95 -21.66
CA THR A 119 -19.19 -10.45 -22.14
C THR A 119 -19.34 -8.97 -21.82
N GLU A 120 -20.05 -8.21 -22.66
CA GLU A 120 -20.35 -6.81 -22.38
C GLU A 120 -21.24 -6.67 -21.13
N LEU A 121 -20.94 -5.68 -20.29
CA LEU A 121 -21.78 -5.32 -19.16
C LEU A 121 -23.11 -4.74 -19.66
N PRO A 122 -24.24 -5.05 -18.99
CA PRO A 122 -25.56 -4.50 -19.38
C PRO A 122 -25.62 -2.97 -19.38
N ALA A 123 -24.81 -2.34 -18.52
CA ALA A 123 -24.65 -0.91 -18.43
C ALA A 123 -23.18 -0.58 -18.09
N PRO A 124 -22.38 -0.14 -19.07
CA PRO A 124 -21.03 0.34 -18.82
C PRO A 124 -21.01 1.38 -17.70
N SER A 125 -19.99 1.32 -16.86
CA SER A 125 -19.92 2.10 -15.63
C SER A 125 -18.51 2.61 -15.39
N ILE A 126 -18.41 3.61 -14.53
CA ILE A 126 -17.14 4.22 -14.12
C ILE A 126 -16.82 3.77 -12.70
N ASP A 127 -15.59 3.33 -12.51
CA ASP A 127 -14.95 3.17 -11.22
C ASP A 127 -13.67 4.02 -11.22
N THR A 128 -13.37 4.72 -10.13
CA THR A 128 -12.16 5.56 -10.06
C THR A 128 -11.50 5.42 -8.70
N GLY A 129 -10.17 5.32 -8.68
CA GLY A 129 -9.38 5.28 -7.46
C GLY A 129 -8.34 6.38 -7.43
N LEU A 130 -8.39 7.25 -6.42
CA LEU A 130 -7.36 8.22 -6.13
C LEU A 130 -6.70 7.86 -4.79
N GLY A 131 -5.39 7.71 -4.78
CA GLY A 131 -4.64 7.43 -3.55
C GLY A 131 -4.55 8.69 -2.68
N LEU A 132 -5.29 8.74 -1.57
CA LEU A 132 -5.36 9.92 -0.71
C LEU A 132 -3.97 10.35 -0.20
N GLU A 133 -3.18 9.41 0.32
CA GLU A 133 -1.85 9.74 0.86
C GLU A 133 -0.88 10.18 -0.23
N ARG A 134 -1.06 9.66 -1.46
CA ARG A 134 -0.24 10.03 -2.61
C ARG A 134 -0.60 11.42 -3.13
N ILE A 135 -1.88 11.79 -3.19
CA ILE A 135 -2.26 13.17 -3.56
C ILE A 135 -1.85 14.16 -2.46
N LEU A 136 -1.93 13.76 -1.19
CA LEU A 136 -1.48 14.61 -0.08
C LEU A 136 0.02 14.86 -0.13
N SER A 137 0.85 13.90 -0.53
CA SER A 137 2.29 14.16 -0.72
C SER A 137 2.54 15.18 -1.83
N VAL A 138 1.79 15.11 -2.93
CA VAL A 138 1.86 16.11 -4.02
C VAL A 138 1.43 17.49 -3.54
N LEU A 139 0.28 17.61 -2.87
CA LEU A 139 -0.25 18.87 -2.37
C LEU A 139 0.61 19.48 -1.26
N GLY A 140 1.20 18.65 -0.42
CA GLY A 140 2.14 19.04 0.61
C GLY A 140 3.51 19.45 0.07
N GLY A 141 3.81 19.15 -1.21
CA GLY A 141 5.12 19.38 -1.81
C GLY A 141 6.23 18.56 -1.15
N VAL A 142 5.91 17.34 -0.72
CA VAL A 142 6.83 16.40 -0.08
C VAL A 142 7.07 15.17 -0.97
N ASP A 143 8.22 14.53 -0.79
CA ASP A 143 8.70 13.53 -1.75
C ASP A 143 8.03 12.17 -1.57
N SER A 144 7.47 11.93 -0.39
CA SER A 144 6.96 10.64 0.03
C SER A 144 5.70 10.75 0.88
N VAL A 145 4.85 9.71 0.81
CA VAL A 145 3.67 9.57 1.68
C VAL A 145 4.03 9.56 3.17
N TRP A 146 5.24 9.16 3.53
CA TRP A 146 5.71 9.15 4.92
C TRP A 146 5.88 10.55 5.52
N GLU A 147 5.85 11.59 4.69
CA GLU A 147 5.98 12.98 5.10
C GLU A 147 4.62 13.70 5.15
N THR A 148 3.50 13.03 4.82
CA THR A 148 2.16 13.59 5.08
C THR A 148 1.92 13.75 6.57
N ASP A 149 0.93 14.56 6.94
CA ASP A 149 0.70 14.90 8.34
C ASP A 149 0.23 13.71 9.17
N GLU A 150 -0.51 12.75 8.60
CA GLU A 150 -0.90 11.54 9.32
C GLU A 150 0.29 10.62 9.58
N PHE A 151 1.08 10.32 8.55
CA PHE A 151 2.22 9.42 8.68
C PHE A 151 3.36 10.03 9.51
N SER A 152 3.67 11.31 9.32
CA SER A 152 4.74 11.97 10.08
C SER A 152 4.44 12.00 11.58
N ARG A 153 3.18 12.18 12.00
CA ARG A 153 2.77 12.08 13.41
C ARG A 153 2.91 10.66 13.95
N LEU A 154 2.50 9.66 13.18
CA LEU A 154 2.62 8.27 13.59
C LEU A 154 4.10 7.82 13.68
N LEU A 155 4.94 8.23 12.73
CA LEU A 155 6.38 7.99 12.75
C LEU A 155 7.06 8.70 13.93
N ALA A 156 6.67 9.94 14.23
CA ALA A 156 7.16 10.63 15.43
C ALA A 156 6.82 9.85 16.70
N ARG A 157 5.59 9.33 16.82
CA ARG A 157 5.18 8.50 17.96
C ARG A 157 5.98 7.20 18.04
N ILE A 158 6.24 6.53 16.92
CA ILE A 158 7.09 5.34 16.87
C ILE A 158 8.52 5.69 17.33
N GLY A 159 9.05 6.83 16.89
CA GLY A 159 10.38 7.28 17.28
C GLY A 159 10.49 7.57 18.78
N GLU A 160 9.45 8.14 19.40
CA GLU A 160 9.37 8.30 20.85
C GLU A 160 9.34 6.96 21.60
N LEU A 161 8.49 6.03 21.15
CA LEU A 161 8.29 4.73 21.80
C LEU A 161 9.51 3.81 21.65
N SER A 162 10.21 3.90 20.52
CA SER A 162 11.42 3.11 20.24
C SER A 162 12.72 3.76 20.72
N GLY A 163 12.70 5.07 20.99
CA GLY A 163 13.92 5.85 21.25
C GLY A 163 14.79 6.07 20.00
N VAL A 164 14.27 5.79 18.80
CA VAL A 164 14.98 5.93 17.52
C VAL A 164 14.27 6.97 16.65
N PRO A 165 14.79 8.20 16.52
CA PRO A 165 14.17 9.22 15.68
C PRO A 165 14.06 8.79 14.21
N TYR A 166 12.96 9.11 13.55
CA TYR A 166 12.81 8.90 12.12
C TYR A 166 13.81 9.76 11.32
N GLY A 167 14.39 9.19 10.26
CA GLY A 167 15.45 9.82 9.47
C GLY A 167 16.87 9.57 10.00
N SER A 168 17.03 8.71 11.03
CA SER A 168 18.33 8.44 11.63
C SER A 168 19.20 7.51 10.78
N ALA A 169 18.58 6.55 10.08
CA ALA A 169 19.24 5.59 9.21
C ALA A 169 18.22 4.86 8.32
N ASN A 170 18.57 4.56 7.08
CA ASN A 170 17.66 3.91 6.13
C ASN A 170 17.03 2.62 6.70
N ARG A 171 17.82 1.72 7.31
CA ARG A 171 17.30 0.48 7.91
C ARG A 171 16.30 0.72 9.05
N THR A 172 16.54 1.72 9.90
CA THR A 172 15.60 2.04 11.00
C THR A 172 14.35 2.70 10.45
N ASP A 173 14.48 3.53 9.41
CA ASP A 173 13.36 4.23 8.79
C ASP A 173 12.42 3.24 8.11
N VAL A 174 12.96 2.22 7.43
CA VAL A 174 12.15 1.11 6.87
C VAL A 174 11.35 0.41 7.97
N SER A 175 11.96 0.07 9.11
CA SER A 175 11.24 -0.55 10.22
C SER A 175 10.13 0.35 10.78
N GLN A 176 10.39 1.66 10.90
CA GLN A 176 9.39 2.62 11.38
C GLN A 176 8.22 2.78 10.38
N ARG A 177 8.49 2.81 9.08
CA ARG A 177 7.47 2.84 8.01
C ARG A 177 6.58 1.60 8.04
N ILE A 178 7.18 0.41 8.17
CA ILE A 178 6.44 -0.85 8.28
C ILE A 178 5.57 -0.86 9.54
N LEU A 179 6.10 -0.41 10.68
CA LEU A 179 5.34 -0.26 11.91
C LEU A 179 4.14 0.69 11.75
N ALA A 180 4.34 1.84 11.12
CA ALA A 180 3.29 2.84 10.91
C ALA A 180 2.16 2.28 10.04
N ASP A 181 2.50 1.70 8.88
CA ASP A 181 1.52 1.10 7.97
C ASP A 181 0.77 -0.08 8.60
N HIS A 182 1.50 -0.98 9.26
CA HIS A 182 0.89 -2.17 9.86
C HIS A 182 0.07 -1.84 11.11
N ALA A 183 0.42 -0.79 11.86
CA ALA A 183 -0.43 -0.26 12.93
C ALA A 183 -1.77 0.23 12.38
N ARG A 184 -1.79 1.02 11.31
CA ARG A 184 -3.03 1.45 10.64
C ARG A 184 -3.83 0.23 10.18
N SER A 185 -3.23 -0.62 9.35
CA SER A 185 -3.89 -1.79 8.77
C SER A 185 -4.50 -2.72 9.81
N SER A 186 -3.73 -3.09 10.84
CA SER A 186 -4.22 -3.98 11.90
C SER A 186 -5.31 -3.36 12.76
N THR A 187 -5.23 -2.04 13.04
CA THR A 187 -6.25 -1.33 13.82
C THR A 187 -7.59 -1.32 13.09
N PHE A 188 -7.59 -0.97 11.79
CA PHE A 188 -8.82 -0.95 10.98
C PHE A 188 -9.39 -2.35 10.79
N LEU A 189 -8.57 -3.35 10.43
CA LEU A 189 -9.03 -4.73 10.25
C LEU A 189 -9.73 -5.28 11.51
N ILE A 190 -9.18 -5.01 12.70
CA ILE A 190 -9.80 -5.46 13.95
C ILE A 190 -11.08 -4.68 14.26
N SER A 191 -11.11 -3.37 13.98
CA SER A 191 -12.32 -2.55 14.12
C SER A 191 -13.46 -3.08 13.23
N ASP A 192 -13.13 -3.57 12.03
CA ASP A 192 -14.07 -4.17 11.07
C ASP A 192 -14.41 -5.64 11.37
N GLY A 193 -13.94 -6.17 12.49
CA GLY A 193 -14.30 -7.50 12.99
C GLY A 193 -13.43 -8.64 12.48
N VAL A 194 -12.24 -8.37 11.93
CA VAL A 194 -11.24 -9.41 11.62
C VAL A 194 -10.43 -9.73 12.87
N PHE A 195 -10.27 -11.01 13.18
CA PHE A 195 -9.55 -11.47 14.37
C PHE A 195 -8.29 -12.25 13.98
N PRO A 196 -7.15 -12.10 14.70
CA PRO A 196 -5.95 -12.89 14.42
C PRO A 196 -6.21 -14.39 14.55
N SER A 197 -6.03 -15.13 13.45
CA SER A 197 -6.29 -16.58 13.37
C SER A 197 -5.20 -17.29 12.54
N ASN A 198 -5.37 -18.60 12.30
CA ASN A 198 -4.49 -19.39 11.43
C ASN A 198 -5.05 -19.56 10.01
N GLU A 199 -6.19 -18.96 9.68
CA GLU A 199 -6.92 -19.20 8.44
C GLU A 199 -7.43 -17.88 7.84
N ASP A 200 -7.51 -17.81 6.51
CA ASP A 200 -8.10 -16.72 5.73
C ASP A 200 -7.64 -15.31 6.15
N ARG A 201 -8.59 -14.37 6.28
CA ARG A 201 -8.35 -12.97 6.66
C ARG A 201 -7.66 -12.84 8.02
N GLY A 202 -7.98 -13.75 8.95
CA GLY A 202 -7.37 -13.73 10.27
C GLY A 202 -5.90 -14.13 10.25
N TYR A 203 -5.49 -15.00 9.32
CA TYR A 203 -4.07 -15.30 9.09
C TYR A 203 -3.33 -14.10 8.49
N VAL A 204 -3.94 -13.40 7.52
CA VAL A 204 -3.37 -12.16 6.96
C VAL A 204 -3.14 -11.11 8.06
N LEU A 205 -4.16 -10.84 8.88
CA LEU A 205 -4.05 -9.92 10.02
C LEU A 205 -2.94 -10.36 10.99
N ARG A 206 -2.89 -11.64 11.32
CA ARG A 206 -1.83 -12.18 12.20
C ARG A 206 -0.44 -11.94 11.62
N ARG A 207 -0.22 -12.15 10.32
CA ARG A 207 1.06 -11.90 9.65
C ARG A 207 1.47 -10.43 9.74
N ILE A 208 0.55 -9.51 9.44
CA ILE A 208 0.77 -8.05 9.54
C ILE A 208 1.21 -7.66 10.95
N ILE A 209 0.49 -8.13 11.98
CA ILE A 209 0.81 -7.84 13.39
C ILE A 209 2.19 -8.39 13.74
N ARG A 210 2.49 -9.65 13.40
CA ARG A 210 3.76 -10.28 13.75
C ARG A 210 4.95 -9.62 13.05
N ARG A 211 4.78 -9.19 11.80
CA ARG A 211 5.79 -8.42 11.07
C ARG A 211 6.03 -7.06 11.74
N ALA A 212 4.97 -6.34 12.15
CA ALA A 212 5.12 -5.09 12.91
C ALA A 212 5.91 -5.31 14.22
N VAL A 213 5.54 -6.33 15.00
CA VAL A 213 6.22 -6.66 16.27
C VAL A 213 7.69 -7.05 16.04
N ARG A 214 8.02 -7.75 14.94
CA ARG A 214 9.42 -7.99 14.55
C ARG A 214 10.16 -6.68 14.29
N HIS A 215 9.59 -5.75 13.55
CA HIS A 215 10.26 -4.46 13.29
C HIS A 215 10.42 -3.62 14.54
N ALA A 216 9.49 -3.69 15.50
CA ALA A 216 9.70 -3.10 16.83
C ALA A 216 10.87 -3.74 17.57
N TRP A 217 10.97 -5.08 17.53
CA TRP A 217 12.10 -5.81 18.10
C TRP A 217 13.44 -5.41 17.47
N LEU A 218 13.49 -5.24 16.14
CA LEU A 218 14.69 -4.78 15.42
C LEU A 218 15.10 -3.35 15.78
N LEU A 219 14.15 -2.52 16.22
CA LEU A 219 14.42 -1.18 16.76
C LEU A 219 14.88 -1.21 18.23
N GLY A 220 14.94 -2.39 18.86
CA GLY A 220 15.34 -2.56 20.26
C GLY A 220 14.20 -2.40 21.26
N VAL A 221 12.94 -2.40 20.81
CA VAL A 221 11.78 -2.25 21.69
C VAL A 221 11.45 -3.59 22.36
N GLU A 222 11.67 -3.69 23.67
CA GLU A 222 11.40 -4.91 24.45
C GLU A 222 9.94 -5.03 24.92
N ASP A 223 9.32 -3.90 25.27
CA ASP A 223 7.95 -3.82 25.78
C ASP A 223 6.90 -3.79 24.64
N PRO A 224 5.63 -4.16 24.90
CA PRO A 224 4.57 -4.04 23.92
C PRO A 224 4.39 -2.61 23.40
N ILE A 225 4.29 -2.45 22.07
CA ILE A 225 4.18 -1.15 21.40
C ILE A 225 2.88 -1.00 20.61
N MET A 226 2.31 -2.10 20.12
CA MET A 226 1.10 -2.06 19.28
C MET A 226 -0.10 -1.39 19.98
N PRO A 227 -0.36 -1.59 21.28
CA PRO A 227 -1.44 -0.88 21.98
C PRO A 227 -1.27 0.63 21.94
N GLU A 228 -0.04 1.13 22.13
CA GLU A 228 0.27 2.56 22.08
C GLU A 228 0.15 3.13 20.66
N LEU A 229 0.43 2.30 19.64
CA LEU A 229 0.19 2.69 18.25
C LEU A 229 -1.30 2.71 17.89
N VAL A 230 -2.13 1.85 18.50
CA VAL A 230 -3.59 1.94 18.38
C VAL A 230 -4.08 3.29 18.90
N ASP A 231 -3.60 3.75 20.06
CA ASP A 231 -3.97 5.07 20.58
C ASP A 231 -3.64 6.17 19.58
N ALA A 232 -2.44 6.14 19.01
CA ALA A 232 -2.00 7.13 18.03
C ALA A 232 -2.83 7.08 16.74
N VAL A 233 -3.13 5.90 16.22
CA VAL A 233 -3.97 5.73 15.03
C VAL A 233 -5.38 6.26 15.29
N VAL A 234 -5.97 5.96 16.45
CA VAL A 234 -7.32 6.45 16.81
C VAL A 234 -7.31 7.96 17.05
N GLU A 235 -6.24 8.53 17.62
CA GLU A 235 -6.10 9.97 17.77
C GLU A 235 -6.06 10.69 16.41
N ILE A 236 -5.28 10.15 15.46
CA ILE A 236 -5.09 10.74 14.13
C ILE A 236 -6.34 10.58 13.27
N MET A 237 -6.93 9.38 13.24
CA MET A 237 -7.96 9.01 12.26
C MET A 237 -9.37 8.92 12.86
N GLY A 238 -9.51 8.76 14.18
CA GLY A 238 -10.81 8.62 14.84
C GLY A 238 -11.83 9.75 14.59
N PRO A 239 -11.44 11.03 14.35
CA PRO A 239 -12.38 12.07 13.96
C PRO A 239 -13.14 11.78 12.66
N ASP A 240 -12.48 11.17 11.67
CA ASP A 240 -13.05 10.84 10.36
C ASP A 240 -13.68 9.44 10.32
N TYR A 241 -13.30 8.57 11.26
CA TYR A 241 -13.79 7.20 11.40
C TYR A 241 -14.39 6.95 12.80
N PRO A 242 -15.64 7.38 13.07
CA PRO A 242 -16.27 7.27 14.39
C PRO A 242 -16.39 5.83 14.91
N GLU A 243 -16.56 4.85 14.02
CA GLU A 243 -16.59 3.43 14.36
C GLU A 243 -15.25 2.93 14.91
N LEU A 244 -14.13 3.41 14.35
CA LEU A 244 -12.78 3.13 14.85
C LEU A 244 -12.62 3.67 16.27
N ALA A 245 -13.04 4.91 16.51
CA ALA A 245 -13.00 5.52 17.84
C ALA A 245 -13.90 4.77 18.84
N GLY A 246 -15.08 4.32 18.41
CA GLY A 246 -16.00 3.52 19.23
C GLY A 246 -15.44 2.15 19.62
N ASN A 247 -14.58 1.56 18.78
CA ASN A 247 -13.96 0.25 18.99
C ASN A 247 -12.57 0.31 19.65
N HIS A 248 -12.06 1.51 19.96
CA HIS A 248 -10.69 1.74 20.44
C HIS A 248 -10.23 0.77 21.53
N ALA A 249 -10.97 0.68 22.64
CA ALA A 249 -10.59 -0.16 23.78
C ALA A 249 -10.53 -1.66 23.43
N PHE A 250 -11.41 -2.09 22.53
CA PHE A 250 -11.45 -3.47 22.06
C PHE A 250 -10.28 -3.78 21.13
N VAL A 251 -10.00 -2.92 20.15
CA VAL A 251 -8.86 -3.08 19.23
C VAL A 251 -7.54 -3.10 20.01
N ARG A 252 -7.40 -2.19 20.98
CA ARG A 252 -6.22 -2.11 21.85
C ARG A 252 -5.98 -3.42 22.62
N ASP A 253 -7.03 -4.02 23.19
CA ASP A 253 -6.93 -5.29 23.94
C ASP A 253 -6.57 -6.48 23.04
N VAL A 254 -7.12 -6.54 21.81
CA VAL A 254 -6.79 -7.60 20.85
C VAL A 254 -5.32 -7.53 20.45
N LEU A 255 -4.81 -6.33 20.12
CA LEU A 255 -3.41 -6.16 19.73
C LEU A 255 -2.43 -6.37 20.88
N ASP A 256 -2.75 -5.94 22.11
CA ASP A 256 -1.92 -6.21 23.29
C ASP A 256 -1.75 -7.73 23.49
N ARG A 257 -2.84 -8.49 23.40
CA ARG A 257 -2.79 -9.95 23.60
C ARG A 257 -1.99 -10.67 22.53
N GLU A 258 -2.21 -10.33 21.25
CA GLU A 258 -1.48 -10.97 20.15
C GLU A 258 0.02 -10.61 20.20
N GLU A 259 0.37 -9.35 20.46
CA GLU A 259 1.77 -8.93 20.60
C GLU A 259 2.45 -9.65 21.76
N ARG A 260 1.85 -9.67 22.95
CA ARG A 260 2.43 -10.35 24.13
C ARG A 260 2.69 -11.82 23.84
N ARG A 261 1.70 -12.52 23.27
CA ARG A 261 1.80 -13.93 22.92
C ARG A 261 2.93 -14.17 21.91
N PHE A 262 3.06 -13.32 20.90
CA PHE A 262 4.11 -13.50 19.90
C PHE A 262 5.50 -13.15 20.43
N ARG A 263 5.64 -12.12 21.29
CA ARG A 263 6.93 -11.76 21.90
C ARG A 263 7.54 -12.89 22.72
N GLU A 264 6.72 -13.72 23.36
CA GLU A 264 7.18 -14.92 24.09
C GLU A 264 7.93 -15.90 23.17
N THR A 265 7.45 -16.08 21.93
CA THR A 265 8.06 -17.02 20.97
C THR A 265 9.06 -16.37 20.04
N LEU A 266 8.92 -15.07 19.74
CA LEU A 266 9.81 -14.28 18.88
C LEU A 266 11.26 -14.38 19.36
N ARG A 267 11.51 -14.14 20.65
CA ARG A 267 12.87 -14.18 21.21
C ARG A 267 13.55 -15.52 20.97
N THR A 268 12.87 -16.63 21.26
CA THR A 268 13.44 -17.97 21.08
C THR A 268 13.55 -18.35 19.61
N GLY A 269 12.55 -18.02 18.79
CA GLY A 269 12.59 -18.28 17.35
C GLY A 269 13.71 -17.52 16.64
N SER A 270 13.96 -16.26 17.01
CA SER A 270 15.05 -15.46 16.45
C SER A 270 16.42 -16.08 16.75
N VAL A 271 16.65 -16.58 17.98
CA VAL A 271 17.91 -17.27 18.31
C VAL A 271 18.10 -18.53 17.46
N ILE A 272 17.06 -19.35 17.33
CA ILE A 272 17.12 -20.58 16.52
C ILE A 272 17.39 -20.27 15.05
N LEU A 273 16.72 -19.24 14.53
CA LEU A 273 16.92 -18.81 13.15
C LEU A 273 18.34 -18.28 12.96
N ASP A 274 18.83 -17.39 13.84
CA ASP A 274 20.19 -16.85 13.76
C ASP A 274 21.25 -17.96 13.81
N GLU A 275 21.12 -18.93 14.71
CA GLU A 275 22.01 -20.10 14.80
C GLU A 275 22.00 -20.95 13.52
N ALA A 276 20.84 -21.13 12.89
CA ALA A 276 20.72 -21.86 11.63
C ALA A 276 21.33 -21.10 10.45
N LEU A 277 21.24 -19.77 10.46
CA LEU A 277 21.75 -18.90 9.40
C LEU A 277 23.26 -18.66 9.50
N ASP A 278 23.85 -18.67 10.70
CA ASP A 278 25.28 -18.40 10.92
C ASP A 278 26.22 -19.43 10.25
N GLY A 279 25.69 -20.60 9.89
CA GLY A 279 26.40 -21.64 9.13
C GLY A 279 26.31 -21.50 7.61
N LEU A 280 25.52 -20.56 7.08
CA LEU A 280 25.23 -20.43 5.66
C LEU A 280 26.03 -19.30 4.99
N ASN A 281 26.52 -19.57 3.78
CA ASN A 281 27.13 -18.56 2.92
C ASN A 281 26.06 -17.89 2.06
N LYS A 282 26.34 -16.68 1.56
CA LYS A 282 25.45 -15.95 0.62
C LYS A 282 25.00 -16.86 -0.55
N GLY A 283 23.70 -16.92 -0.80
CA GLY A 283 23.06 -17.82 -1.76
C GLY A 283 22.87 -19.27 -1.27
N GLY A 284 23.02 -19.51 0.04
CA GLY A 284 22.70 -20.78 0.69
C GLY A 284 21.25 -20.82 1.16
N GLU A 285 20.65 -22.00 1.20
CA GLU A 285 19.24 -22.19 1.55
C GLU A 285 19.08 -22.59 3.02
N LEU A 286 18.06 -22.02 3.68
CA LEU A 286 17.65 -22.46 5.02
C LEU A 286 16.99 -23.84 4.94
N ASP A 287 17.36 -24.73 5.85
CA ASP A 287 16.73 -26.05 5.93
C ASP A 287 15.22 -25.94 6.21
N GLY A 288 14.42 -26.63 5.38
CA GLY A 288 12.96 -26.67 5.49
C GLY A 288 12.48 -27.19 6.85
N ASP A 289 13.25 -28.07 7.51
CA ASP A 289 12.91 -28.55 8.86
C ASP A 289 13.02 -27.42 9.90
N VAL A 290 13.96 -26.48 9.71
CA VAL A 290 14.09 -25.30 10.56
C VAL A 290 12.96 -24.32 10.30
N ALA A 291 12.65 -24.04 9.02
CA ALA A 291 11.53 -23.18 8.64
C ALA A 291 10.19 -23.73 9.16
N PHE A 292 9.96 -25.04 9.01
CA PHE A 292 8.78 -25.72 9.54
C PHE A 292 8.70 -25.62 11.06
N LYS A 293 9.82 -25.81 11.78
CA LYS A 293 9.86 -25.66 13.24
C LYS A 293 9.56 -24.23 13.68
N LEU A 294 10.10 -23.22 13.00
CA LEU A 294 9.83 -21.81 13.28
C LEU A 294 8.33 -21.49 13.11
N HIS A 295 7.72 -22.02 12.05
CA HIS A 295 6.30 -21.88 11.79
C HIS A 295 5.42 -22.62 12.79
N ASP A 296 5.59 -23.93 12.91
CA ASP A 296 4.73 -24.81 13.71
C ASP A 296 4.90 -24.59 15.22
N THR A 297 6.13 -24.43 15.70
CA THR A 297 6.42 -24.34 17.14
C THR A 297 6.48 -22.90 17.65
N TYR A 298 7.08 -21.98 16.89
CA TYR A 298 7.32 -20.61 17.35
C TYR A 298 6.38 -19.57 16.72
N GLY A 299 5.52 -20.00 15.80
CA GLY A 299 4.54 -19.12 15.17
C GLY A 299 5.17 -18.07 14.26
N PHE A 300 6.35 -18.30 13.71
CA PHE A 300 6.87 -17.42 12.67
C PHE A 300 6.11 -17.70 11.38
N PRO A 301 5.40 -16.73 10.79
CA PRO A 301 4.92 -16.91 9.42
C PRO A 301 6.09 -17.31 8.52
N LEU A 302 5.83 -18.17 7.52
CA LEU A 302 6.86 -18.60 6.58
C LEU A 302 7.49 -17.37 5.89
N GLU A 303 6.65 -16.42 5.53
CA GLU A 303 7.03 -15.17 4.86
C GLU A 303 7.93 -14.30 5.75
N LEU A 304 7.74 -14.34 7.07
CA LEU A 304 8.63 -13.65 8.01
C LEU A 304 10.02 -14.30 8.02
N THR A 305 10.08 -15.63 7.88
CA THR A 305 11.34 -16.36 7.81
C THR A 305 12.05 -16.08 6.49
N GLU A 306 11.31 -16.09 5.37
CA GLU A 306 11.80 -15.72 4.04
C GLU A 306 12.32 -14.28 3.98
N GLU A 307 11.63 -13.34 4.63
CA GLU A 307 12.10 -11.95 4.74
C GLU A 307 13.45 -11.87 5.48
N ILE A 308 13.59 -12.59 6.60
CA ILE A 308 14.83 -12.62 7.39
C ILE A 308 15.99 -13.25 6.60
N THR A 309 15.74 -14.33 5.85
CA THR A 309 16.78 -14.98 5.02
C THR A 309 17.19 -14.06 3.87
N ALA A 310 16.23 -13.43 3.19
CA ALA A 310 16.48 -12.51 2.09
C ALA A 310 17.32 -11.29 2.53
N GLU A 311 17.08 -10.74 3.73
CA GLU A 311 17.90 -9.66 4.31
C GLU A 311 19.39 -10.05 4.49
N ARG A 312 19.68 -11.35 4.63
CA ARG A 312 21.05 -11.91 4.70
C ARG A 312 21.60 -12.35 3.33
N GLY A 313 20.81 -12.21 2.26
CA GLY A 313 21.15 -12.67 0.91
C GLY A 313 21.22 -14.19 0.79
N LEU A 314 20.37 -14.88 1.55
CA LEU A 314 20.17 -16.33 1.56
C LEU A 314 18.87 -16.67 0.83
#